data_AF-A0A958FA36-F1
#
_entry.id   AF-A0A958FA36-F1
#
_cell.length_a   1.000
_cell.length_b   1.000
_cell.length_c   1.000
_cell.angle_alpha   90.00
_cell.angle_beta   90.00
_cell.angle_gamma   90.00
#
_symmetry.space_group_name_H-M   'P 1'
#
loop_
_entity.id
_entity.type
_entity.pdbx_description
1 polymer ?
#
loop_
_entity_poly.entity_id
_entity_poly.type
_entity_poly.pdbx_seq_one_letter_code
_entity_poly.pdbx_strand_id
1 'polypeptide(L)'
;EAFENDVPEKHLITLEHLLTMSAGFRWDEWSTEYGHPQNDVTMLANSGDWILHMLELPMAHDPGTDFTYNSGCSVLLSGIIENRTGQTTAAFADKQLFQPLGIDTWGWDSGPHELTNTGWGLHLRPIDMALFGYVFLNQGRWEGEQVVPAGWVQTSTAVHIDAGSQNDYGYQWWRFAEGSSVANALATNDLFFAWGYGGQFIFVIPHLDMVVVSTADNFDNGTRAFNFLRDYILASVQ
;
A
#
# COMPACT_ATOMS: atom_id res chain seq x y z
N GLU A 1 0.03 -8.90 -26.68
CA GLU A 1 0.53 -8.22 -27.89
C GLU A 1 1.81 -7.47 -27.52
N ALA A 2 2.66 -7.13 -28.48
CA ALA A 2 3.82 -6.29 -28.20
C ALA A 2 3.35 -4.85 -27.95
N PHE A 3 3.82 -4.24 -26.87
CA PHE A 3 3.54 -2.85 -26.47
C PHE A 3 4.83 -2.01 -26.55
N GLU A 4 4.74 -0.69 -26.48
CA GLU A 4 5.93 0.16 -26.49
C GLU A 4 6.87 -0.16 -25.32
N ASN A 5 8.19 -0.06 -25.53
CA ASN A 5 9.19 -0.39 -24.52
C ASN A 5 9.08 -1.84 -23.97
N ASP A 6 8.59 -2.80 -24.75
CA ASP A 6 8.65 -4.23 -24.42
C ASP A 6 10.10 -4.75 -24.50
N VAL A 7 10.87 -4.48 -23.44
CA VAL A 7 12.29 -4.84 -23.31
C VAL A 7 12.46 -6.09 -22.42
N PRO A 8 13.50 -6.91 -22.62
CA PRO A 8 13.69 -8.18 -21.88
C PRO A 8 13.63 -8.05 -20.36
N GLU A 9 14.08 -6.92 -19.80
CA GLU A 9 14.07 -6.62 -18.37
C GLU A 9 12.65 -6.64 -17.79
N LYS A 10 11.64 -6.19 -18.55
CA LYS A 10 10.23 -6.24 -18.10
C LYS A 10 9.71 -7.66 -17.90
N HIS A 11 10.27 -8.63 -18.63
CA HIS A 11 9.84 -10.03 -18.54
C HIS A 11 10.36 -10.70 -17.26
N LEU A 12 11.25 -10.02 -16.53
CA LEU A 12 11.76 -10.43 -15.22
C LEU A 12 10.92 -9.86 -14.07
N ILE A 13 9.94 -8.98 -14.34
CA ILE A 13 9.07 -8.43 -13.30
C ILE A 13 8.20 -9.55 -12.71
N THR A 14 8.21 -9.66 -11.38
CA THR A 14 7.44 -10.64 -10.64
C THR A 14 6.34 -9.96 -9.81
N LEU A 15 5.44 -10.77 -9.26
CA LEU A 15 4.45 -10.28 -8.29
C LEU A 15 5.13 -9.64 -7.06
N GLU A 16 6.26 -10.17 -6.62
CA GLU A 16 7.03 -9.64 -5.51
C GLU A 16 7.57 -8.23 -5.82
N HIS A 17 8.04 -8.00 -7.04
CA HIS A 17 8.51 -6.67 -7.44
C HIS A 17 7.38 -5.62 -7.45
N LEU A 18 6.16 -6.02 -7.81
CA LEU A 18 4.99 -5.14 -7.71
C LEU A 18 4.60 -4.87 -6.24
N LEU A 19 4.65 -5.90 -5.38
CA LEU A 19 4.30 -5.79 -3.97
C LEU A 19 5.29 -4.94 -3.16
N THR A 20 6.56 -4.93 -3.57
CA THR A 20 7.66 -4.20 -2.92
C THR A 20 7.99 -2.86 -3.56
N MET A 21 7.22 -2.43 -4.58
CA MET A 21 7.49 -1.19 -5.33
C MET A 21 8.89 -1.17 -5.98
N SER A 22 9.36 -2.32 -6.45
CA SER A 22 10.69 -2.51 -7.05
C SER A 22 10.64 -3.00 -8.50
N ALA A 23 9.53 -2.78 -9.19
CA ALA A 23 9.33 -3.25 -10.56
C ALA A 23 10.27 -2.59 -11.60
N GLY A 24 10.95 -1.49 -11.25
CA GLY A 24 11.95 -0.85 -12.11
C GLY A 24 11.40 0.08 -13.19
N PHE A 25 10.08 0.31 -13.25
CA PHE A 25 9.49 1.29 -14.16
C PHE A 25 10.01 2.70 -13.87
N ARG A 26 10.26 3.49 -14.92
CA ARG A 26 10.56 4.91 -14.79
C ARG A 26 9.30 5.64 -14.30
N TRP A 27 9.32 6.05 -13.04
CA TRP A 27 8.19 6.61 -12.33
C TRP A 27 8.64 7.68 -11.30
N ASP A 28 7.88 8.76 -11.20
CA ASP A 28 8.06 9.85 -10.23
C ASP A 28 6.71 10.42 -9.80
N GLU A 29 6.22 9.99 -8.63
CA GLU A 29 5.02 10.54 -8.00
C GLU A 29 5.28 11.45 -6.80
N TRP A 30 6.55 11.65 -6.42
CA TRP A 30 6.92 12.42 -5.23
C TRP A 30 7.58 13.76 -5.54
N SER A 31 8.32 13.88 -6.66
CA SER A 31 9.03 15.13 -6.96
C SER A 31 8.12 16.18 -7.59
N THR A 32 6.99 15.76 -8.13
CA THR A 32 5.95 16.64 -8.69
C THR A 32 4.67 16.48 -7.88
N GLU A 33 4.02 17.60 -7.53
CA GLU A 33 2.79 17.59 -6.73
C GLU A 33 1.67 16.74 -7.37
N TYR A 34 0.92 16.00 -6.56
CA TYR A 34 -0.26 15.26 -7.03
C TYR A 34 -1.29 16.21 -7.64
N GLY A 35 -1.91 15.80 -8.75
CA GLY A 35 -2.83 16.62 -9.54
C GLY A 35 -2.13 17.51 -10.59
N HIS A 36 -0.81 17.65 -10.53
CA HIS A 36 -0.07 18.34 -11.57
C HIS A 36 -0.01 17.48 -12.86
N PRO A 37 -0.20 18.04 -14.07
CA PRO A 37 -0.30 17.24 -15.30
C PRO A 37 0.95 16.43 -15.67
N GLN A 38 2.10 16.75 -15.10
CA GLN A 38 3.37 16.02 -15.29
C GLN A 38 3.68 15.00 -14.18
N ASN A 39 2.85 14.91 -13.14
CA ASN A 39 2.99 13.86 -12.12
C ASN A 39 2.50 12.54 -12.70
N ASP A 40 3.25 11.45 -12.50
CA ASP A 40 2.96 10.17 -13.18
C ASP A 40 1.63 9.53 -12.73
N VAL A 41 1.20 9.73 -11.47
CA VAL A 41 -0.14 9.30 -11.02
C VAL A 41 -1.23 10.07 -11.78
N THR A 42 -1.01 11.37 -12.02
CA THR A 42 -1.96 12.20 -12.77
C THR A 42 -1.99 11.81 -14.25
N MET A 43 -0.84 11.47 -14.84
CA MET A 43 -0.77 10.97 -16.21
C MET A 43 -1.46 9.61 -16.35
N LEU A 44 -1.23 8.69 -15.41
CA LEU A 44 -1.91 7.40 -15.34
C LEU A 44 -3.43 7.59 -15.21
N ALA A 45 -3.88 8.40 -14.25
CA ALA A 45 -5.30 8.65 -14.01
C ALA A 45 -6.03 9.22 -15.24
N ASN A 46 -5.34 10.02 -16.06
CA ASN A 46 -5.87 10.58 -17.30
C ASN A 46 -5.66 9.70 -18.55
N SER A 47 -5.01 8.54 -18.40
CA SER A 47 -4.80 7.61 -19.51
C SER A 47 -6.09 6.84 -19.83
N GLY A 48 -6.21 6.37 -21.07
CA GLY A 48 -7.37 5.60 -21.52
C GLY A 48 -7.32 4.12 -21.15
N ASP A 49 -6.14 3.61 -20.76
CA ASP A 49 -5.92 2.24 -20.33
C ASP A 49 -4.75 2.24 -19.33
N TRP A 50 -5.05 1.98 -18.07
CA TRP A 50 -4.06 2.05 -16.99
C TRP A 50 -3.04 0.90 -17.05
N ILE A 51 -3.47 -0.29 -17.49
CA ILE A 51 -2.57 -1.44 -17.60
C ILE A 51 -1.60 -1.21 -18.74
N LEU A 52 -2.10 -0.83 -19.91
CA LEU A 52 -1.25 -0.54 -21.06
C LEU A 52 -0.31 0.62 -20.76
N HIS A 53 -0.79 1.70 -20.14
CA HIS A 53 0.05 2.84 -19.76
C HIS A 53 1.24 2.41 -18.90
N MET A 54 1.01 1.61 -17.87
CA MET A 54 2.07 1.08 -17.02
C MET A 54 3.03 0.16 -17.78
N LEU A 55 2.49 -0.74 -18.61
CA LEU A 55 3.30 -1.63 -19.43
C LEU A 55 4.12 -0.88 -20.47
N GLU A 56 3.71 0.30 -20.93
CA GLU A 56 4.44 1.10 -21.92
C GLU A 56 5.55 1.97 -21.32
N LEU A 57 5.62 2.13 -19.99
CA LEU A 57 6.66 2.95 -19.35
C LEU A 57 8.07 2.39 -19.63
N PRO A 58 9.08 3.24 -19.94
CA PRO A 58 10.47 2.80 -19.96
C PRO A 58 10.92 2.22 -18.61
N MET A 59 11.95 1.37 -18.63
CA MET A 59 12.63 0.95 -17.39
C MET A 59 13.61 2.04 -16.93
N ALA A 60 13.72 2.25 -15.63
CA ALA A 60 14.75 3.07 -14.99
C ALA A 60 15.84 2.21 -14.34
N HIS A 61 15.44 1.07 -13.75
CA HIS A 61 16.31 0.15 -13.01
C HIS A 61 15.92 -1.30 -13.31
N ASP A 62 16.80 -2.24 -12.97
CA ASP A 62 16.47 -3.67 -13.07
C ASP A 62 15.41 -4.04 -12.01
N PRO A 63 14.47 -4.95 -12.31
CA PRO A 63 13.47 -5.34 -11.32
C PRO A 63 14.10 -5.94 -10.05
N GLY A 64 13.65 -5.47 -8.89
CA GLY A 64 14.11 -5.92 -7.57
C GLY A 64 15.34 -5.19 -7.03
N THR A 65 15.94 -4.23 -7.76
CA THR A 65 17.17 -3.56 -7.30
C THR A 65 16.92 -2.28 -6.50
N ASP A 66 15.91 -1.51 -6.88
CA ASP A 66 15.67 -0.18 -6.32
C ASP A 66 14.20 -0.02 -5.92
N PHE A 67 13.97 0.64 -4.79
CA PHE A 67 12.64 1.04 -4.36
C PHE A 67 12.21 2.33 -5.09
N THR A 68 11.04 2.31 -5.72
CA THR A 68 10.38 3.48 -6.29
C THR A 68 8.90 3.39 -6.01
N TYR A 69 8.41 4.17 -5.04
CA TYR A 69 7.00 4.14 -4.66
C TYR A 69 6.13 4.49 -5.87
N ASN A 70 5.30 3.53 -6.29
CA ASN A 70 4.62 3.57 -7.57
C ASN A 70 3.18 3.05 -7.45
N SER A 71 2.22 3.97 -7.42
CA SER A 71 0.79 3.66 -7.34
C SER A 71 0.30 2.83 -8.54
N GLY A 72 0.96 2.94 -9.70
CA GLY A 72 0.69 2.13 -10.87
C GLY A 72 1.08 0.65 -10.71
N CYS A 73 2.09 0.32 -9.89
CA CYS A 73 2.39 -1.08 -9.53
C CYS A 73 1.20 -1.72 -8.81
N SER A 74 0.53 -0.98 -7.91
CA SER A 74 -0.70 -1.45 -7.28
C SER A 74 -1.81 -1.63 -8.31
N VAL A 75 -2.00 -0.69 -9.23
CA VAL A 75 -2.97 -0.82 -10.33
C VAL A 75 -2.74 -2.08 -11.17
N LEU A 76 -1.49 -2.45 -11.46
CA LEU A 76 -1.16 -3.72 -12.13
C LEU A 76 -1.60 -4.94 -11.31
N LEU A 77 -1.50 -4.90 -9.98
CA LEU A 77 -2.03 -5.97 -9.10
C LEU A 77 -3.55 -6.13 -9.28
N SER A 78 -4.29 -5.03 -9.47
CA SER A 78 -5.72 -5.09 -9.81
C SER A 78 -5.93 -5.88 -11.09
N GLY A 79 -5.24 -5.52 -12.18
CA GLY A 79 -5.34 -6.23 -13.46
C GLY A 79 -5.02 -7.72 -13.34
N ILE A 80 -4.04 -8.09 -12.50
CA ILE A 80 -3.70 -9.50 -12.22
C ILE A 80 -4.84 -10.21 -11.49
N ILE A 81 -5.42 -9.60 -10.45
CA ILE A 81 -6.56 -10.18 -9.72
C ILE A 81 -7.75 -10.39 -10.65
N GLU A 82 -8.10 -9.38 -11.44
CA GLU A 82 -9.22 -9.46 -12.37
C GLU A 82 -8.99 -10.52 -13.45
N ASN A 83 -7.78 -10.58 -14.02
CA ASN A 83 -7.42 -11.60 -15.00
C ASN A 83 -7.46 -13.03 -14.44
N ARG A 84 -7.02 -13.22 -13.19
CA ARG A 84 -6.95 -14.57 -12.57
C ARG A 84 -8.28 -15.03 -12.00
N THR A 85 -9.14 -14.12 -11.57
CA THR A 85 -10.38 -14.47 -10.87
C THR A 85 -11.63 -14.27 -11.73
N GLY A 86 -11.55 -13.47 -12.80
CA GLY A 86 -12.70 -13.07 -13.61
C GLY A 86 -13.68 -12.13 -12.89
N GLN A 87 -13.29 -11.56 -11.76
CA GLN A 87 -14.08 -10.61 -10.96
C GLN A 87 -13.30 -9.30 -10.83
N THR A 88 -13.98 -8.17 -10.73
CA THR A 88 -13.31 -6.91 -10.36
C THR A 88 -12.61 -7.06 -9.01
N THR A 89 -11.49 -6.37 -8.81
CA THR A 89 -10.77 -6.45 -7.51
C THR A 89 -11.65 -6.00 -6.35
N ALA A 90 -12.51 -4.98 -6.56
CA ALA A 90 -13.49 -4.55 -5.57
C ALA A 90 -14.47 -5.67 -5.19
N ALA A 91 -15.02 -6.41 -6.17
CA ALA A 91 -15.92 -7.54 -5.89
C ALA A 91 -15.20 -8.71 -5.22
N PHE A 92 -13.95 -8.97 -5.62
CA PHE A 92 -13.11 -9.98 -4.97
C PHE A 92 -12.83 -9.62 -3.50
N ALA A 93 -12.45 -8.37 -3.23
CA ALA A 93 -12.20 -7.86 -1.88
C ALA A 93 -13.47 -7.86 -1.02
N ASP A 94 -14.63 -7.49 -1.58
CA ASP A 94 -15.90 -7.56 -0.85
C ASP A 94 -16.16 -8.99 -0.35
N LYS A 95 -16.07 -9.96 -1.25
CA LYS A 95 -16.33 -11.37 -0.93
C LYS A 95 -15.31 -11.98 0.03
N GLN A 96 -14.03 -11.69 -0.16
CA GLN A 96 -12.94 -12.38 0.53
C GLN A 96 -12.44 -11.66 1.78
N LEU A 97 -12.73 -10.36 1.92
CA LEU A 97 -12.21 -9.52 2.99
C LEU A 97 -13.31 -8.73 3.69
N PHE A 98 -14.06 -7.88 2.98
CA PHE A 98 -15.01 -6.98 3.66
C PHE A 98 -16.21 -7.70 4.28
N GLN A 99 -16.86 -8.61 3.55
CA GLN A 99 -17.98 -9.41 4.08
C GLN A 99 -17.56 -10.31 5.27
N PRO A 100 -16.44 -11.06 5.22
CA PRO A 100 -15.94 -11.79 6.39
C PRO A 100 -15.65 -10.94 7.63
N LEU A 101 -15.36 -9.65 7.43
CA LEU A 101 -15.12 -8.69 8.51
C LEU A 101 -16.38 -7.93 8.93
N GLY A 102 -17.52 -8.14 8.25
CA GLY A 102 -18.74 -7.37 8.51
C GLY A 102 -18.66 -5.90 8.09
N ILE A 103 -17.75 -5.57 7.16
CA ILE A 103 -17.63 -4.22 6.58
C ILE A 103 -18.66 -4.11 5.45
N ASP A 104 -19.76 -3.43 5.75
CA ASP A 104 -20.93 -3.28 4.86
C ASP A 104 -20.97 -1.93 4.11
N THR A 105 -20.11 -0.99 4.50
CA THR A 105 -20.10 0.38 3.99
C THR A 105 -18.69 0.74 3.54
N TRP A 106 -18.47 0.66 2.24
CA TRP A 106 -17.19 1.02 1.61
C TRP A 106 -17.45 1.56 0.20
N GLY A 107 -16.48 2.32 -0.33
CA GLY A 107 -16.47 2.77 -1.71
C GLY A 107 -15.09 2.55 -2.30
N TRP A 108 -15.02 2.14 -3.56
CA TRP A 108 -13.75 1.96 -4.25
C TRP A 108 -13.86 2.48 -5.67
N ASP A 109 -13.09 3.53 -5.97
CA ASP A 109 -13.07 4.12 -7.29
C ASP A 109 -12.62 3.12 -8.36
N SER A 110 -13.10 3.33 -9.58
CA SER A 110 -12.70 2.58 -10.76
C SER A 110 -12.16 3.50 -11.86
N GLY A 111 -11.27 2.95 -12.66
CA GLY A 111 -10.67 3.60 -13.81
C GLY A 111 -11.32 3.18 -15.14
N PRO A 112 -10.60 3.41 -16.25
CA PRO A 112 -10.97 2.89 -17.56
C PRO A 112 -11.24 1.38 -17.52
N HIS A 113 -12.18 0.93 -18.34
CA HIS A 113 -12.60 -0.47 -18.42
C HIS A 113 -13.12 -1.06 -17.08
N GLU A 114 -13.59 -0.21 -16.17
CA GLU A 114 -14.06 -0.59 -14.83
C GLU A 114 -12.98 -1.25 -13.94
N LEU A 115 -11.70 -1.11 -14.30
CA LEU A 115 -10.59 -1.62 -13.51
C LEU A 115 -10.60 -0.97 -12.12
N THR A 116 -10.63 -1.77 -11.07
CA THR A 116 -10.63 -1.24 -9.69
C THR A 116 -9.34 -0.46 -9.44
N ASN A 117 -9.45 0.76 -8.93
CA ASN A 117 -8.30 1.62 -8.64
C ASN A 117 -7.60 1.21 -7.35
N THR A 118 -6.61 0.35 -7.42
CA THR A 118 -5.88 -0.13 -6.23
C THR A 118 -4.68 0.74 -5.85
N GLY A 119 -4.37 1.78 -6.62
CA GLY A 119 -3.35 2.77 -6.28
C GLY A 119 -3.86 3.84 -5.31
N TRP A 120 -5.14 4.21 -5.42
CA TRP A 120 -5.81 5.22 -4.57
C TRP A 120 -7.34 5.05 -4.60
N GLY A 121 -8.10 5.85 -3.84
CA GLY A 121 -9.56 5.89 -3.99
C GLY A 121 -10.35 4.77 -3.28
N LEU A 122 -9.73 4.07 -2.32
CA LEU A 122 -10.47 3.26 -1.35
C LEU A 122 -11.00 4.14 -0.21
N HIS A 123 -12.30 4.08 0.01
CA HIS A 123 -13.02 4.80 1.06
C HIS A 123 -13.55 3.84 2.11
N LEU A 124 -13.05 3.98 3.34
CA LEU A 124 -13.46 3.20 4.50
C LEU A 124 -13.79 4.14 5.67
N ARG A 125 -14.65 3.69 6.59
CA ARG A 125 -14.81 4.40 7.88
C ARG A 125 -13.56 4.15 8.72
N PRO A 126 -13.19 5.06 9.65
CA PRO A 126 -12.05 4.87 10.53
C PRO A 126 -12.09 3.54 11.33
N ILE A 127 -13.30 3.09 11.69
CA ILE A 127 -13.47 1.82 12.41
C ILE A 127 -13.17 0.59 11.53
N ASP A 128 -13.45 0.66 10.23
CA ASP A 128 -13.17 -0.44 9.30
C ASP A 128 -11.68 -0.50 8.95
N MET A 129 -11.02 0.67 8.88
CA MET A 129 -9.55 0.75 8.84
C MET A 129 -8.92 0.12 10.10
N ALA A 130 -9.48 0.42 11.28
CA ALA A 130 -8.98 -0.14 12.54
C ALA A 130 -9.20 -1.65 12.60
N LEU A 131 -10.33 -2.14 12.09
CA LEU A 131 -10.62 -3.56 11.96
C LEU A 131 -9.62 -4.26 11.03
N PHE A 132 -9.30 -3.67 9.88
CA PHE A 132 -8.27 -4.18 8.99
C PHE A 132 -6.90 -4.26 9.69
N GLY A 133 -6.50 -3.20 10.40
CA GLY A 133 -5.29 -3.22 11.23
C GLY A 133 -5.33 -4.29 12.33
N TYR A 134 -6.49 -4.48 12.96
CA TYR A 134 -6.70 -5.47 14.03
C TYR A 134 -6.57 -6.90 13.52
N VAL A 135 -7.07 -7.18 12.32
CA VAL A 135 -6.87 -8.48 11.67
C VAL A 135 -5.38 -8.78 11.52
N PHE A 136 -4.57 -7.81 11.07
CA PHE A 136 -3.12 -8.00 10.95
C PHE A 136 -2.42 -8.09 12.31
N LEU A 137 -2.84 -7.30 13.31
CA LEU A 137 -2.36 -7.43 14.69
C LEU A 137 -2.57 -8.87 15.20
N ASN A 138 -3.77 -9.40 14.96
CA ASN A 138 -4.19 -10.71 15.43
C ASN A 138 -3.87 -11.86 14.46
N GLN A 139 -2.77 -11.74 13.71
CA GLN A 139 -2.25 -12.79 12.81
C GLN A 139 -3.30 -13.31 11.81
N GLY A 140 -4.15 -12.41 11.32
CA GLY A 140 -5.16 -12.64 10.31
C GLY A 140 -6.50 -13.16 10.82
N ARG A 141 -6.72 -13.16 12.15
CA ARG A 141 -7.94 -13.70 12.77
C ARG A 141 -8.95 -12.63 13.17
N TRP A 142 -10.22 -12.90 12.90
CA TRP A 142 -11.36 -12.09 13.33
C TRP A 142 -12.47 -13.01 13.84
N GLU A 143 -13.03 -12.72 15.02
CA GLU A 143 -14.12 -13.50 15.65
C GLU A 143 -13.92 -15.03 15.66
N GLY A 144 -12.68 -15.49 15.76
CA GLY A 144 -12.32 -16.91 15.79
C GLY A 144 -11.99 -17.51 14.42
N GLU A 145 -12.36 -16.86 13.33
CA GLU A 145 -12.12 -17.26 11.95
C GLU A 145 -10.77 -16.74 11.42
N GLN A 146 -10.17 -17.46 10.48
CA GLN A 146 -8.93 -17.07 9.79
C GLN A 146 -9.29 -16.38 8.47
N VAL A 147 -9.32 -15.04 8.48
CA VAL A 147 -9.67 -14.24 7.28
C VAL A 147 -8.46 -14.07 6.36
N VAL A 148 -7.30 -13.77 6.93
CA VAL A 148 -6.03 -13.65 6.19
C VAL A 148 -5.09 -14.75 6.70
N PRO A 149 -4.40 -15.55 5.88
CA PRO A 149 -3.50 -16.58 6.40
C PRO A 149 -2.40 -15.99 7.30
N ALA A 150 -2.16 -16.59 8.47
CA ALA A 150 -1.14 -16.09 9.41
C ALA A 150 0.26 -15.98 8.78
N GLY A 151 0.65 -16.96 7.95
CA GLY A 151 1.90 -16.91 7.20
C GLY A 151 1.96 -15.78 6.18
N TRP A 152 0.82 -15.34 5.64
CA TRP A 152 0.74 -14.17 4.77
C TRP A 152 0.89 -12.88 5.57
N VAL A 153 0.27 -12.76 6.75
CA VAL A 153 0.46 -11.60 7.64
C VAL A 153 1.95 -11.44 7.98
N GLN A 154 2.61 -12.52 8.39
CA GLN A 154 4.04 -12.49 8.73
C GLN A 154 4.91 -12.13 7.52
N THR A 155 4.69 -12.78 6.38
CA THR A 155 5.48 -12.51 5.16
C THR A 155 5.23 -11.11 4.63
N SER A 156 3.98 -10.67 4.52
CA SER A 156 3.63 -9.37 3.92
C SER A 156 4.08 -8.18 4.75
N THR A 157 4.15 -8.33 6.08
CA THR A 157 4.57 -7.27 6.97
C THR A 157 6.06 -7.30 7.26
N ALA A 158 6.84 -8.29 6.79
CA ALA A 158 8.30 -8.32 6.95
C ALA A 158 9.00 -7.27 6.05
N VAL A 159 10.21 -6.86 6.43
CA VAL A 159 11.07 -6.02 5.57
C VAL A 159 11.52 -6.84 4.37
N HIS A 160 11.28 -6.33 3.17
CA HIS A 160 11.74 -6.92 1.91
C HIS A 160 12.68 -6.00 1.13
N ILE A 161 12.54 -4.67 1.29
CA ILE A 161 13.39 -3.69 0.61
C ILE A 161 13.59 -2.43 1.46
N ASP A 162 14.78 -1.82 1.36
CA ASP A 162 15.09 -0.51 1.94
C ASP A 162 14.36 0.57 1.12
N ALA A 163 13.55 1.39 1.80
CA ALA A 163 12.79 2.49 1.20
C ALA A 163 13.36 3.87 1.56
N GLY A 164 14.65 3.91 1.90
CA GLY A 164 15.42 5.09 2.26
C GLY A 164 15.69 5.18 3.76
N SER A 165 16.49 6.19 4.14
CA SER A 165 17.12 6.29 5.48
C SER A 165 16.23 6.19 6.73
N GLN A 166 14.91 6.29 6.60
CA GLN A 166 13.98 6.27 7.73
C GLN A 166 12.94 5.17 7.65
N ASN A 167 12.78 4.50 6.50
CA ASN A 167 11.71 3.53 6.27
C ASN A 167 12.21 2.32 5.50
N ASP A 168 11.65 1.18 5.86
CA ASP A 168 11.70 -0.05 5.09
C ASP A 168 10.32 -0.34 4.50
N TYR A 169 10.25 -1.27 3.56
CA TYR A 169 8.99 -1.67 2.94
C TYR A 169 8.81 -3.18 2.91
N GLY A 170 7.58 -3.61 3.20
CA GLY A 170 7.11 -4.97 3.04
C GLY A 170 6.30 -5.15 1.76
N TYR A 171 5.35 -6.08 1.76
CA TYR A 171 4.37 -6.20 0.68
C TYR A 171 3.23 -5.23 0.91
N GLN A 172 3.36 -4.02 0.34
CA GLN A 172 2.39 -2.92 0.47
C GLN A 172 2.23 -2.40 1.92
N TRP A 173 3.22 -2.63 2.78
CA TRP A 173 3.27 -2.15 4.17
C TRP A 173 4.55 -1.35 4.39
N TRP A 174 4.42 -0.17 4.97
CA TRP A 174 5.55 0.58 5.47
C TRP A 174 6.03 0.02 6.80
N ARG A 175 7.34 0.11 7.01
CA ARG A 175 7.97 -0.06 8.31
C ARG A 175 8.94 1.09 8.53
N PHE A 176 9.19 1.40 9.78
CA PHE A 176 10.31 2.29 10.05
C PHE A 176 11.62 1.52 9.91
N ALA A 177 12.68 2.20 9.45
CA ALA A 177 14.01 1.61 9.45
C ALA A 177 14.53 1.50 10.88
N GLU A 178 15.41 0.53 11.13
CA GLU A 178 16.11 0.42 12.41
C GLU A 178 16.88 1.71 12.73
N GLY A 179 16.76 2.20 13.96
CA GLY A 179 17.39 3.45 14.39
C GLY A 179 16.67 4.73 13.96
N SER A 180 15.54 4.64 13.25
CA SER A 180 14.67 5.79 12.97
C SER A 180 14.13 6.44 14.26
N SER A 181 13.67 7.69 14.16
CA SER A 181 13.18 8.41 15.35
C SER A 181 11.98 7.75 16.03
N VAL A 182 11.09 7.12 15.24
CA VAL A 182 9.92 6.41 15.78
C VAL A 182 10.31 5.05 16.34
N ALA A 183 11.16 4.28 15.65
CA ALA A 183 11.67 3.01 16.19
C ALA A 183 12.43 3.21 17.51
N ASN A 184 13.24 4.27 17.61
CA ASN A 184 13.92 4.64 18.85
C ASN A 184 12.94 5.03 19.95
N ALA A 185 11.88 5.77 19.63
CA ALA A 185 10.85 6.13 20.61
C ALA A 185 10.09 4.91 21.14
N LEU A 186 9.86 3.89 20.29
CA LEU A 186 9.23 2.63 20.68
C LEU A 186 10.17 1.66 21.41
N ALA A 187 11.48 1.82 21.25
CA ALA A 187 12.49 0.83 21.62
C ALA A 187 12.27 -0.55 20.93
N THR A 188 11.63 -0.55 19.78
CA THR A 188 11.38 -1.72 18.92
C THR A 188 11.07 -1.26 17.49
N ASN A 189 11.19 -2.17 16.53
CA ASN A 189 10.86 -1.95 15.13
C ASN A 189 9.74 -2.88 14.61
N ASP A 190 8.88 -3.37 15.49
CA ASP A 190 7.76 -4.27 15.14
C ASP A 190 6.53 -3.53 14.62
N LEU A 191 6.50 -2.20 14.70
CA LEU A 191 5.45 -1.38 14.10
C LEU A 191 5.53 -1.43 12.57
N PHE A 192 4.40 -1.76 11.95
CA PHE A 192 4.18 -1.63 10.51
C PHE A 192 2.91 -0.81 10.26
N PHE A 193 2.83 -0.14 9.11
CA PHE A 193 1.76 0.80 8.86
C PHE A 193 1.40 0.95 7.38
N ALA A 194 0.16 1.37 7.14
CA ALA A 194 -0.28 1.87 5.85
C ALA A 194 -0.33 3.40 5.90
N TRP A 195 0.11 4.07 4.83
CA TRP A 195 0.20 5.52 4.75
C TRP A 195 -0.45 6.04 3.47
N GLY A 196 -1.51 6.83 3.63
CA GLY A 196 -2.13 7.62 2.56
C GLY A 196 -1.63 9.06 2.51
N TYR A 197 -1.52 9.60 1.30
CA TYR A 197 -0.95 10.93 1.03
C TYR A 197 -1.57 12.06 1.87
N GLY A 198 -2.88 12.02 2.14
CA GLY A 198 -3.59 13.02 2.94
C GLY A 198 -3.37 12.92 4.46
N GLY A 199 -2.45 12.06 4.91
CA GLY A 199 -2.20 11.81 6.33
C GLY A 199 -3.14 10.77 6.93
N GLN A 200 -3.70 9.89 6.10
CA GLN A 200 -4.44 8.73 6.58
C GLN A 200 -3.45 7.62 6.96
N PHE A 201 -3.66 7.00 8.12
CA PHE A 201 -2.77 5.95 8.62
C PHE A 201 -3.54 4.81 9.25
N ILE A 202 -2.96 3.61 9.11
CA ILE A 202 -3.24 2.46 9.96
C ILE A 202 -1.91 2.05 10.56
N PHE A 203 -1.70 2.31 11.84
CA PHE A 203 -0.55 1.85 12.59
C PHE A 203 -0.90 0.56 13.32
N VAL A 204 -0.08 -0.47 13.17
CA VAL A 204 -0.21 -1.73 13.92
C VAL A 204 1.04 -1.90 14.78
N ILE A 205 0.84 -2.07 16.09
CA ILE A 205 1.92 -2.07 17.09
C ILE A 205 1.81 -3.36 17.92
N PRO A 206 2.42 -4.47 17.45
CA PRO A 206 2.23 -5.79 18.03
C PRO A 206 2.57 -5.89 19.52
N HIS A 207 3.73 -5.36 19.95
CA HIS A 207 4.16 -5.46 21.35
C HIS A 207 3.27 -4.69 22.33
N LEU A 208 2.44 -3.74 21.86
CA LEU A 208 1.47 -3.01 22.68
C LEU A 208 0.03 -3.52 22.51
N ASP A 209 -0.19 -4.55 21.70
CA ASP A 209 -1.53 -5.03 21.33
C ASP A 209 -2.44 -3.88 20.85
N MET A 210 -1.90 -3.02 19.98
CA MET A 210 -2.51 -1.73 19.64
C MET A 210 -2.63 -1.50 18.14
N VAL A 211 -3.77 -0.93 17.75
CA VAL A 211 -4.00 -0.34 16.42
C VAL A 211 -4.37 1.14 16.60
N VAL A 212 -3.72 2.02 15.85
CA VAL A 212 -4.06 3.44 15.81
C VAL A 212 -4.41 3.82 14.38
N VAL A 213 -5.58 4.43 14.21
CA VAL A 213 -6.01 4.97 12.92
C VAL A 213 -6.04 6.48 12.95
N SER A 214 -5.58 7.08 11.87
CA SER A 214 -5.79 8.49 11.58
C SER A 214 -6.51 8.62 10.24
N THR A 215 -7.56 9.43 10.21
CA THR A 215 -8.13 9.94 8.96
C THR A 215 -7.91 11.45 8.93
N ALA A 216 -7.44 11.93 7.78
CA ALA A 216 -7.10 13.33 7.58
C ALA A 216 -7.25 13.70 6.10
N ASP A 217 -7.19 15.00 5.85
CA ASP A 217 -7.20 15.62 4.52
C ASP A 217 -6.08 16.69 4.47
N ASN A 218 -4.87 16.28 4.88
CA ASN A 218 -3.73 17.15 5.14
C ASN A 218 -2.61 16.88 4.12
N PHE A 219 -2.80 17.40 2.91
CA PHE A 219 -1.87 17.24 1.79
C PHE A 219 -0.60 18.09 1.91
N ASP A 220 -0.59 19.10 2.77
CA ASP A 220 0.59 19.97 2.98
C ASP A 220 1.64 19.30 3.89
N ASN A 221 1.23 18.40 4.78
CA ASN A 221 2.13 17.72 5.70
C ASN A 221 1.53 16.40 6.22
N GLY A 222 1.52 15.37 5.37
CA GLY A 222 0.99 14.04 5.69
C GLY A 222 1.68 13.33 6.86
N THR A 223 2.81 13.83 7.38
CA THR A 223 3.58 13.17 8.45
C THR A 223 3.15 13.55 9.87
N ARG A 224 2.20 14.50 10.03
CA ARG A 224 1.77 14.98 11.36
C ARG A 224 1.26 13.87 12.28
N ALA A 225 0.64 12.83 11.73
CA ALA A 225 0.15 11.70 12.51
C ALA A 225 1.28 10.94 13.23
N PHE A 226 2.50 10.88 12.66
CA PHE A 226 3.65 10.28 13.34
C PHE A 226 4.03 11.03 14.61
N ASN A 227 4.01 12.37 14.56
CA ASN A 227 4.27 13.18 15.75
C ASN A 227 3.18 12.97 16.81
N PHE A 228 1.91 12.90 16.40
CA PHE A 228 0.83 12.61 17.34
C PHE A 228 0.97 11.24 17.99
N LEU A 229 1.27 10.22 17.18
CA LEU A 229 1.55 8.87 17.64
C LEU A 229 2.69 8.88 18.67
N ARG A 230 3.85 9.44 18.33
CA ARG A 230 5.03 9.47 19.19
C ARG A 230 4.81 10.27 20.48
N ASP A 231 4.37 11.52 20.34
CA ASP A 231 4.42 12.51 21.41
C ASP A 231 3.24 12.41 22.39
N TYR A 232 2.12 11.79 21.98
CA TYR A 232 0.92 11.71 22.80
C TYR A 232 0.44 10.29 23.05
N ILE A 233 0.38 9.43 22.03
CA ILE A 233 -0.15 8.06 22.21
C ILE A 233 0.90 7.18 22.87
N LEU A 234 2.07 7.03 22.23
CA LEU A 234 3.14 6.16 22.72
C LEU A 234 3.70 6.65 24.05
N ALA A 235 3.90 7.96 24.20
CA ALA A 235 4.30 8.57 25.46
C ALA A 235 3.32 8.32 26.63
N SER A 236 2.05 7.97 26.37
CA SER A 236 1.04 7.72 27.41
C SER A 236 0.94 6.26 27.87
N VAL A 237 1.56 5.33 27.14
CA VAL A 237 1.48 3.88 27.40
C VAL A 237 2.84 3.23 27.68
N GLN A 238 3.90 4.04 27.71
CA GLN A 238 5.25 3.65 28.13
C GLN A 238 5.50 3.93 29.61
#